data_AF-A0AAW5N7W8-F1
#
_entry.id   AF-A0AAW5N7W8-F1
#
_cell.length_a   1.000
_cell.length_b   1.000
_cell.length_c   1.000
_cell.angle_alpha   90.00
_cell.angle_beta   90.00
_cell.angle_gamma   90.00
#
_symmetry.space_group_name_H-M   'P 1'
#
loop_
_entity.id
_entity.type
_entity.pdbx_description
1 polymer ?
#
loop_
_entity_poly.entity_id
_entity_poly.type
_entity_poly.pdbx_seq_one_letter_code
_entity_poly.pdbx_strand_id
1 'polypeptide(L)'
;MDTEKDMSRRAFLKDSIFWMMTSDQIRQCVDLAYIEYCYLPCLWGENSGMPQYERQSTGTFADLVRVSSDRGFISTDLGQSVMPHPIAGMKQCIKDLDKAGFTTTEINRLVRDNPAMLIGLND
;
A
#
# COMPACT_ATOMS: atom_id res chain seq x y z
N MET A 1 -19.60 -11.52 -22.56
CA MET A 1 -18.35 -10.75 -22.78
C MET A 1 -18.03 -10.19 -21.41
N ASP A 2 -17.28 -11.01 -20.68
CA ASP A 2 -17.27 -11.04 -19.22
C ASP A 2 -16.23 -10.05 -18.69
N THR A 3 -16.66 -9.07 -17.91
CA THR A 3 -15.77 -8.14 -17.18
C THR A 3 -15.96 -8.21 -15.67
N GLU A 4 -16.80 -9.13 -15.17
CA GLU A 4 -17.15 -9.21 -13.74
C GLU A 4 -16.35 -10.24 -12.93
N LYS A 5 -15.43 -10.98 -13.57
CA LYS A 5 -14.82 -12.18 -12.96
C LYS A 5 -13.45 -11.99 -12.27
N ASP A 6 -12.92 -10.77 -12.21
CA ASP A 6 -11.57 -10.52 -11.67
C ASP A 6 -11.51 -9.58 -10.46
N MET A 7 -12.62 -9.50 -9.70
CA MET A 7 -12.64 -8.82 -8.41
C MET A 7 -12.44 -9.76 -7.21
N SER A 8 -12.48 -11.09 -7.42
CA SER A 8 -12.40 -12.07 -6.33
C SER A 8 -10.98 -12.31 -5.79
N ARG A 9 -9.98 -11.54 -6.23
CA ARG A 9 -8.56 -11.71 -5.88
C ARG A 9 -7.93 -10.48 -5.21
N ARG A 10 -8.74 -9.51 -4.79
CA ARG A 10 -8.27 -8.27 -4.16
C ARG A 10 -8.74 -8.20 -2.72
N ALA A 11 -7.80 -8.35 -1.78
CA ALA A 11 -8.03 -7.98 -0.39
C ALA A 11 -7.65 -6.50 -0.23
N PHE A 12 -8.64 -5.65 0.05
CA PHE A 12 -8.44 -4.22 0.31
C PHE A 12 -8.23 -4.01 1.81
N LEU A 13 -7.12 -3.37 2.18
CA LEU A 13 -6.88 -2.85 3.54
C LEU A 13 -7.35 -1.40 3.57
N LYS A 14 -8.67 -1.19 3.68
CA LYS A 14 -9.22 0.15 3.70
C LYS A 14 -9.33 0.71 5.12
N ASP A 15 -8.69 1.86 5.29
CA ASP A 15 -8.94 2.91 6.28
C ASP A 15 -9.01 2.49 7.74
N SER A 16 -7.94 2.82 8.45
CA SER A 16 -7.78 3.03 9.90
C SER A 16 -7.04 1.93 10.66
N ILE A 17 -6.36 2.36 11.72
CA ILE A 17 -5.89 1.55 12.87
C ILE A 17 -6.91 0.51 13.37
N PHE A 18 -8.20 0.61 13.01
CA PHE A 18 -9.23 -0.36 13.35
C PHE A 18 -9.22 -1.64 12.49
N TRP A 19 -8.58 -1.64 11.30
CA TRP A 19 -8.58 -2.77 10.36
C TRP A 19 -7.17 -3.13 9.85
N MET A 20 -6.20 -3.25 10.77
CA MET A 20 -4.88 -3.77 10.42
C MET A 20 -4.89 -5.30 10.42
N MET A 21 -4.44 -5.91 9.32
CA MET A 21 -4.11 -7.33 9.30
C MET A 21 -2.79 -7.59 10.04
N THR A 22 -2.72 -8.68 10.78
CA THR A 22 -1.46 -9.19 11.32
C THR A 22 -0.60 -9.76 10.21
N SER A 23 0.71 -9.91 10.44
CA SER A 23 1.61 -10.57 9.49
C SER A 23 1.15 -11.98 9.13
N ASP A 24 0.55 -12.72 10.07
CA ASP A 24 0.03 -14.07 9.78
C ASP A 24 -1.20 -14.03 8.88
N GLN A 25 -2.11 -13.08 9.09
CA GLN A 25 -3.25 -12.88 8.19
C GLN A 25 -2.79 -12.47 6.80
N ILE A 26 -1.78 -11.60 6.69
CA ILE A 26 -1.17 -11.21 5.41
C ILE A 26 -0.60 -12.43 4.69
N ARG A 27 0.17 -13.29 5.40
CA ARG A 27 0.71 -14.54 4.83
C ARG A 27 -0.38 -15.45 4.30
N GLN A 28 -1.48 -15.62 5.05
CA GLN A 28 -2.61 -16.44 4.60
C GLN A 28 -3.29 -15.89 3.35
N CYS A 29 -3.39 -14.56 3.21
CA CYS A 29 -4.02 -13.94 2.05
C CYS A 29 -3.18 -14.03 0.78
N VAL A 30 -1.86 -13.92 0.87
CA VAL A 30 -0.99 -13.88 -0.32
C VAL A 30 -0.82 -15.21 -1.03
N ASP A 31 -1.25 -16.30 -0.41
CA ASP A 31 -1.36 -17.60 -1.07
C ASP A 31 -2.44 -17.61 -2.17
N LEU A 32 -3.44 -16.72 -2.08
CA LEU A 32 -4.63 -16.71 -2.96
C LEU A 32 -4.85 -15.39 -3.70
N ALA A 33 -4.27 -14.29 -3.22
CA ALA A 33 -4.60 -12.93 -3.64
C ALA A 33 -3.39 -11.99 -3.63
N TYR A 34 -3.57 -10.81 -4.24
CA TYR A 34 -2.67 -9.68 -4.02
C TYR A 34 -3.16 -8.85 -2.85
N ILE A 35 -2.22 -8.27 -2.10
CA ILE A 35 -2.52 -7.33 -1.01
C ILE A 35 -2.14 -5.92 -1.43
N GLU A 36 -3.07 -5.00 -1.21
CA GLU A 36 -2.84 -3.57 -1.36
C GLU A 36 -2.50 -2.96 0.00
N TYR A 37 -1.35 -2.30 0.06
CA TYR A 37 -0.91 -1.55 1.24
C TYR A 37 -1.17 -0.06 1.02
N CYS A 38 -2.13 0.48 1.76
CA CYS A 38 -2.49 1.89 1.70
C CYS A 38 -1.53 2.74 2.54
N TYR A 39 -0.87 3.72 1.91
CA TYR A 39 0.09 4.62 2.56
C TYR A 39 -0.58 5.82 3.26
N LEU A 40 -1.88 6.08 3.03
CA LEU A 40 -2.62 7.19 3.62
C LEU A 40 -2.43 7.35 5.14
N PRO A 41 -2.44 6.27 5.96
CA PRO A 41 -2.29 6.38 7.41
C PRO A 41 -0.95 6.97 7.89
N CYS A 42 0.10 6.86 7.08
CA CYS A 42 1.40 7.49 7.37
C CYS A 42 1.35 9.02 7.27
N LEU A 43 0.33 9.56 6.60
CA LEU A 43 0.14 10.99 6.36
C LEU A 43 -0.84 11.65 7.34
N TRP A 44 -1.46 10.89 8.25
CA TRP A 44 -2.38 11.39 9.27
C TRP A 44 -1.69 12.08 10.45
N GLY A 45 -2.47 12.46 11.46
CA GLY A 45 -1.98 13.00 12.72
C GLY A 45 -1.82 14.50 12.73
N GLU A 46 -1.27 15.01 13.84
CA GLU A 46 -1.10 16.43 14.06
C GLU A 46 -0.35 17.10 12.89
N ASN A 47 -0.83 18.29 12.48
CA ASN A 47 -0.33 19.04 11.32
C ASN A 47 -0.57 18.40 9.94
N SER A 48 -1.51 17.46 9.81
CA SER A 48 -1.99 16.94 8.52
C SER A 48 -3.38 17.46 8.16
N GLY A 49 -3.88 17.09 6.97
CA GLY A 49 -5.28 17.30 6.58
C GLY A 49 -6.29 16.43 7.32
N MET A 50 -5.82 15.47 8.13
CA MET A 50 -6.66 14.58 8.94
C MET A 50 -6.08 14.45 10.37
N PRO A 51 -6.08 15.53 11.17
CA PRO A 51 -5.51 15.54 12.52
C PRO A 51 -6.27 14.66 13.51
N GLN A 52 -7.51 14.29 13.20
CA GLN A 52 -8.35 13.44 14.03
C GLN A 52 -7.95 11.96 14.02
N TYR A 53 -7.09 11.52 13.08
CA TYR A 53 -6.65 10.14 12.98
C TYR A 53 -5.22 9.97 13.49
N GLU A 54 -4.97 8.83 14.14
CA GLU A 54 -3.64 8.46 14.63
C GLU A 54 -2.70 8.14 13.45
N ARG A 55 -1.51 8.72 13.47
CA ARG A 55 -0.51 8.49 12.43
C ARG A 55 0.10 7.11 12.57
N GLN A 56 0.05 6.30 11.50
CA GLN A 56 0.83 5.07 11.41
C GLN A 56 2.32 5.39 11.25
N SER A 57 3.19 4.69 11.97
CA SER A 57 4.63 4.84 11.77
C SER A 57 5.07 4.24 10.43
N THR A 58 6.00 4.91 9.74
CA THR A 58 6.57 4.42 8.49
C THR A 58 7.35 3.11 8.66
N GLY A 59 7.91 2.87 9.85
CA GLY A 59 8.55 1.61 10.22
C GLY A 59 7.55 0.45 10.28
N THR A 60 6.42 0.64 10.97
CA THR A 60 5.34 -0.36 11.03
C THR A 60 4.78 -0.64 9.64
N PHE A 61 4.58 0.39 8.82
CA PHE A 61 4.16 0.23 7.43
C PHE A 61 5.17 -0.61 6.63
N ALA A 62 6.46 -0.28 6.72
CA ALA A 62 7.54 -1.02 6.08
C ALA A 62 7.58 -2.50 6.52
N ASP A 63 7.43 -2.78 7.80
CA ASP A 63 7.44 -4.14 8.33
C ASP A 63 6.28 -4.98 7.79
N LEU A 64 5.08 -4.40 7.67
CA LEU A 64 3.92 -5.07 7.08
C LEU A 64 4.12 -5.33 5.58
N VAL A 65 4.65 -4.35 4.83
CA VAL A 65 4.92 -4.47 3.38
C VAL A 65 5.93 -5.59 3.10
N ARG A 66 6.95 -5.77 3.94
CA ARG A 66 7.95 -6.83 3.77
C ARG A 66 7.39 -8.23 3.84
N VAL A 67 6.29 -8.43 4.56
CA VAL A 67 5.69 -9.76 4.75
C VAL A 67 5.31 -10.41 3.41
N SER A 68 4.93 -9.61 2.42
CA SER A 68 4.49 -10.14 1.13
C SER A 68 4.88 -9.26 -0.06
N SER A 69 6.13 -8.81 -0.11
CA SER A 69 6.61 -7.92 -1.19
C SER A 69 6.47 -8.48 -2.61
N ASP A 70 6.39 -9.81 -2.78
CA ASP A 70 6.20 -10.46 -4.08
C ASP A 70 4.74 -10.54 -4.55
N ARG A 71 3.78 -10.36 -3.62
CA ARG A 71 2.32 -10.42 -3.87
C ARG A 71 1.62 -9.17 -3.33
N GLY A 72 2.37 -8.13 -3.03
CA GLY A 72 1.91 -6.89 -2.43
C GLY A 72 2.15 -5.71 -3.35
N PHE A 73 1.28 -4.72 -3.33
CA PHE A 73 1.53 -3.43 -4.00
C PHE A 73 1.08 -2.27 -3.13
N ILE A 74 1.63 -1.09 -3.39
CA ILE A 74 1.35 0.10 -2.57
C ILE A 74 0.45 1.06 -3.34
N SER A 75 -0.59 1.54 -2.65
CA SER A 75 -1.37 2.69 -3.08
C SER A 75 -1.27 3.81 -2.03
N THR A 76 -1.71 5.01 -2.39
CA THR A 76 -1.73 6.16 -1.45
C THR A 76 -3.12 6.55 -0.99
N ASP A 77 -4.16 6.06 -1.68
CA ASP A 77 -5.56 6.50 -1.52
C ASP A 77 -5.73 8.03 -1.40
N LEU A 78 -4.92 8.78 -2.16
CA LEU A 78 -4.94 10.24 -2.20
C LEU A 78 -5.84 10.77 -3.31
N GLY A 79 -6.32 11.99 -3.14
CA GLY A 79 -7.23 12.68 -4.06
C GLY A 79 -8.25 13.58 -3.35
N GLN A 80 -8.29 13.51 -2.01
CA GLN A 80 -9.08 14.37 -1.16
C GLN A 80 -8.45 15.77 -1.09
N SER A 81 -9.28 16.82 -1.03
CA SER A 81 -8.84 18.23 -1.06
C SER A 81 -7.91 18.64 0.09
N VAL A 82 -8.02 17.96 1.23
CA VAL A 82 -7.22 18.26 2.45
C VAL A 82 -5.89 17.52 2.48
N MET A 83 -5.66 16.56 1.57
CA MET A 83 -4.48 15.73 1.56
C MET A 83 -3.47 16.17 0.50
N PRO A 84 -2.19 15.74 0.60
CA PRO A 84 -1.19 16.06 -0.42
C PRO A 84 -1.62 15.58 -1.82
N HIS A 85 -1.14 16.27 -2.86
CA HIS A 85 -1.33 15.83 -4.24
C HIS A 85 -0.84 14.37 -4.42
N PRO A 86 -1.54 13.49 -5.16
CA PRO A 86 -1.19 12.06 -5.25
C PRO A 86 0.28 11.80 -5.65
N ILE A 87 0.80 12.57 -6.62
CA ILE A 87 2.21 12.50 -7.04
C ILE A 87 3.17 12.82 -5.88
N ALA A 88 2.86 13.83 -5.06
CA ALA A 88 3.69 14.21 -3.92
C ALA A 88 3.66 13.12 -2.84
N GLY A 89 2.49 12.53 -2.58
CA GLY A 89 2.35 11.43 -1.64
C GLY A 89 3.12 10.18 -2.04
N MET A 90 3.04 9.76 -3.31
CA MET A 90 3.80 8.61 -3.79
C MET A 90 5.32 8.86 -3.74
N LYS A 91 5.78 10.08 -4.06
CA LYS A 91 7.19 10.47 -3.88
C LYS A 91 7.63 10.39 -2.43
N GLN A 92 6.77 10.75 -1.48
CA GLN A 92 7.09 10.64 -0.06
C GLN A 92 7.13 9.18 0.40
N CYS A 93 6.17 8.35 -0.05
CA CYS A 93 6.16 6.91 0.20
C CYS A 93 7.47 6.24 -0.24
N ILE A 94 7.91 6.50 -1.47
CA ILE A 94 9.17 5.96 -2.01
C ILE A 94 10.37 6.36 -1.14
N LYS A 95 10.43 7.62 -0.67
CA LYS A 95 11.50 8.08 0.23
C LYS A 95 11.47 7.40 1.59
N ASP A 96 10.28 7.11 2.11
CA ASP A 96 10.16 6.45 3.41
C ASP A 96 10.53 4.96 3.32
N LEU A 97 10.21 4.29 2.21
CA LEU A 97 10.69 2.94 1.92
C LEU A 97 12.21 2.90 1.76
N ASP A 98 12.78 3.85 1.03
CA ASP A 98 14.24 3.98 0.88
C ASP A 98 14.93 4.16 2.23
N LYS A 99 14.43 5.08 3.07
CA LYS A 99 14.91 5.26 4.46
C LYS A 99 14.72 4.02 5.34
N ALA A 100 13.68 3.24 5.08
CA ALA A 100 13.44 1.97 5.78
C ALA A 100 14.38 0.85 5.30
N GLY A 101 15.17 1.07 4.25
CA GLY A 101 16.18 0.13 3.74
C GLY A 101 15.69 -0.77 2.60
N PHE A 102 14.60 -0.43 1.91
CA PHE A 102 14.21 -1.12 0.69
C PHE A 102 15.16 -0.74 -0.45
N THR A 103 15.54 -1.73 -1.25
CA THR A 103 16.31 -1.52 -2.48
C THR A 103 15.42 -0.90 -3.57
N THR A 104 16.02 -0.22 -4.54
CA THR A 104 15.32 0.29 -5.73
C THR A 104 14.50 -0.80 -6.43
N THR A 105 15.03 -2.03 -6.49
CA THR A 105 14.34 -3.17 -7.10
C THR A 105 13.08 -3.55 -6.33
N GLU A 106 13.13 -3.60 -5.00
CA GLU A 106 11.96 -3.89 -4.17
C GLU A 106 10.92 -2.77 -4.25
N ILE A 107 11.36 -1.50 -4.24
CA ILE A 107 10.46 -0.35 -4.40
C ILE A 107 9.76 -0.45 -5.77
N ASN A 108 10.51 -0.66 -6.85
CA ASN A 108 9.95 -0.84 -8.19
C ASN A 108 8.95 -1.99 -8.24
N ARG A 109 9.25 -3.11 -7.58
CA ARG A 109 8.33 -4.26 -7.49
C ARG A 109 7.00 -3.84 -6.89
N LEU A 110 7.02 -3.11 -5.77
CA LEU A 110 5.83 -2.71 -5.02
C LEU A 110 4.98 -1.62 -5.70
N VAL A 111 5.59 -0.65 -6.38
CA VAL A 111 4.88 0.53 -6.91
C VAL A 111 4.64 0.48 -8.43
N ARG A 112 5.28 -0.46 -9.14
CA ARG A 112 5.23 -0.54 -10.60
C ARG A 112 5.02 -1.97 -11.11
N ASP A 113 5.89 -2.90 -10.74
CA ASP A 113 5.92 -4.20 -11.42
C ASP A 113 4.76 -5.10 -10.97
N ASN A 114 4.51 -5.23 -9.67
CA ASN A 114 3.37 -5.99 -9.13
C ASN A 114 2.01 -5.46 -9.61
N PRO A 115 1.71 -4.15 -9.52
CA PRO A 115 0.45 -3.65 -10.04
C PRO A 115 0.33 -3.86 -11.55
N ALA A 116 1.41 -3.70 -12.34
CA ALA A 116 1.38 -3.98 -13.78
C ALA A 116 1.11 -5.47 -14.09
N MET A 117 1.73 -6.39 -13.36
CA MET A 117 1.43 -7.83 -13.46
C MET A 117 -0.02 -8.14 -13.10
N LEU A 118 -0.55 -7.51 -12.03
CA LEU A 118 -1.92 -7.73 -11.57
C LEU A 118 -2.96 -7.37 -12.64
N ILE A 119 -2.69 -6.39 -13.49
CA ILE A 119 -3.60 -5.95 -14.57
C ILE A 119 -3.19 -6.43 -15.96
N GLY A 120 -2.23 -7.36 -16.07
CA GLY A 120 -1.83 -7.97 -17.35
C GLY A 120 -1.11 -7.02 -18.31
N LEU A 121 -0.33 -6.05 -17.80
CA LEU A 121 0.42 -5.11 -18.63
C LEU A 121 1.89 -5.51 -18.89
N ASN A 122 2.33 -6.66 -18.39
CA ASN A 122 3.71 -7.15 -18.53
C ASN A 122 3.84 -8.32 -19.54
N ASP A 123 2.87 -8.45 -20.45
CA ASP A 123 2.87 -9.43 -21.55
C ASP A 123 3.64 -8.92 -22.79
#